data_AF-A0A4V2A0R8-F1
#
_entry.id   AF-A0A4V2A0R8-F1
#
_cell.length_a   1.000
_cell.length_b   1.000
_cell.length_c   1.000
_cell.angle_alpha   90.00
_cell.angle_beta   90.00
_cell.angle_gamma   90.00
#
_symmetry.space_group_name_H-M   'P 1'
#
loop_
_entity.id
_entity.type
_entity.pdbx_description
1 polymer ?
#
loop_
_entity_poly.entity_id
_entity_poly.type
_entity_poly.pdbx_seq_one_letter_code
_entity_poly.pdbx_strand_id
1 'polypeptide(L)'
;MEISELQKIIRDRYFKSDNERGIHHTALWFHEEVGELSAAIARGDKQNAKEEFGDVLMWLMTLANILDIDMQDVVDEHLNNPRKLPSK
;
A
#
# COMPACT_ATOMS: atom_id res chain seq x y z
N MET A 1 -4.89 14.45 7.07
CA MET A 1 -5.59 13.20 6.78
C MET A 1 -4.84 12.12 7.50
N GLU A 2 -5.50 11.42 8.41
CA GLU A 2 -4.90 10.30 9.13
C GLU A 2 -4.81 9.07 8.22
N ILE A 3 -3.99 8.08 8.58
CA ILE A 3 -3.85 6.84 7.77
C ILE A 3 -5.18 6.09 7.72
N SER A 4 -5.92 6.09 8.83
CA SER A 4 -7.26 5.53 8.93
C SER A 4 -8.26 6.18 7.96
N GLU A 5 -8.18 7.50 7.76
CA GLU A 5 -9.03 8.22 6.80
C GLU A 5 -8.70 7.82 5.36
N LEU A 6 -7.42 7.73 5.01
CA LEU A 6 -6.99 7.23 3.69
C LEU A 6 -7.48 5.79 3.47
N GLN A 7 -7.28 4.92 4.46
CA GLN A 7 -7.69 3.51 4.38
C GLN A 7 -9.17 3.37 4.09
N LYS A 8 -9.98 4.18 4.79
CA LYS A 8 -11.44 4.20 4.64
C LYS A 8 -11.85 4.68 3.24
N ILE A 9 -11.24 5.74 2.72
CA ILE A 9 -11.52 6.23 1.35
C ILE A 9 -11.28 5.12 0.32
N ILE A 10 -10.17 4.38 0.45
CA ILE A 10 -9.83 3.28 -0.45
C ILE A 10 -10.83 2.14 -0.29
N ARG A 11 -11.20 1.79 0.95
CA ARG A 11 -12.19 0.75 1.24
C ARG A 11 -13.54 1.08 0.60
N ASP A 12 -14.05 2.27 0.86
CA ASP A 12 -15.37 2.72 0.41
C ASP A 12 -15.46 2.72 -1.13
N ARG A 13 -14.34 2.96 -1.82
CA ARG A 13 -14.31 3.04 -3.28
C ARG A 13 -14.08 1.70 -3.97
N TYR A 14 -13.19 0.85 -3.47
CA TYR A 14 -12.67 -0.30 -4.23
C TYR A 14 -12.87 -1.66 -3.56
N PHE A 15 -13.24 -1.70 -2.27
CA PHE A 15 -13.24 -2.96 -1.50
C PHE A 15 -14.09 -4.05 -2.13
N LYS A 16 -15.26 -3.71 -2.69
CA LYS A 16 -16.14 -4.71 -3.30
C LYS A 16 -15.45 -5.48 -4.43
N SER A 17 -14.91 -4.77 -5.42
CA SER A 17 -14.24 -5.38 -6.57
C SER A 17 -12.96 -6.10 -6.18
N ASP A 18 -12.22 -5.53 -5.23
CA ASP A 18 -10.92 -6.08 -4.82
C ASP A 18 -11.08 -7.34 -3.98
N ASN A 19 -12.09 -7.36 -3.10
CA ASN A 19 -12.45 -8.52 -2.32
C ASN A 19 -13.02 -9.65 -3.20
N GLU A 20 -13.81 -9.33 -4.23
CA GLU A 20 -14.30 -10.30 -5.23
C GLU A 20 -13.14 -10.92 -6.04
N ARG A 21 -12.13 -10.13 -6.41
CA ARG A 21 -10.89 -10.61 -7.07
C ARG A 21 -10.04 -11.50 -6.16
N GLY A 22 -10.10 -11.28 -4.85
CA GLY A 22 -9.42 -12.06 -3.84
C GLY A 22 -7.96 -11.63 -3.61
N ILE A 23 -7.44 -12.03 -2.45
CA ILE A 23 -6.15 -11.56 -1.93
C ILE A 23 -4.96 -11.91 -2.84
N HIS A 24 -4.91 -13.12 -3.39
CA HIS A 24 -3.76 -13.56 -4.19
C HIS A 24 -3.62 -12.78 -5.50
N HIS A 25 -4.73 -12.55 -6.20
CA HIS A 25 -4.69 -11.75 -7.42
C HIS A 25 -4.42 -10.28 -7.11
N THR A 26 -5.01 -9.73 -6.05
CA THR A 26 -4.73 -8.35 -5.61
C THR A 26 -3.25 -8.16 -5.24
N ALA A 27 -2.62 -9.15 -4.61
CA ALA A 27 -1.19 -9.11 -4.31
C ALA A 27 -0.32 -9.08 -5.57
N LEU A 28 -0.74 -9.73 -6.67
CA LEU A 28 -0.01 -9.64 -7.94
C LEU A 28 0.00 -8.21 -8.49
N TRP A 29 -1.13 -7.50 -8.43
CA TRP A 29 -1.20 -6.09 -8.82
C TRP A 29 -0.29 -5.24 -7.94
N PHE A 30 -0.34 -5.40 -6.61
CA PHE A 30 0.61 -4.71 -5.72
C PHE A 30 2.08 -4.95 -6.11
N HIS A 31 2.45 -6.19 -6.48
CA HIS A 31 3.81 -6.50 -6.91
C HIS A 31 4.19 -5.87 -8.25
N GLU A 32 3.23 -5.70 -9.17
CA GLU A 32 3.42 -5.03 -10.45
C GLU A 32 3.86 -3.57 -10.23
N GLU A 33 3.12 -2.81 -9.42
CA GLU A 33 3.40 -1.41 -9.09
C GLU A 33 4.75 -1.22 -8.39
N VAL A 34 5.14 -2.18 -7.53
CA VAL A 34 6.48 -2.18 -6.92
C VAL A 34 7.57 -2.35 -7.98
N GLY A 35 7.30 -3.16 -9.01
CA GLY A 35 8.16 -3.33 -10.17
C GLY A 35 8.26 -2.06 -11.02
N GLU A 36 7.13 -1.39 -11.27
CA GLU A 36 7.07 -0.12 -12.00
C GLU A 36 7.80 1.00 -11.26
N LEU A 37 7.59 1.13 -9.94
CA LEU A 37 8.34 2.03 -9.07
C LEU A 37 9.85 1.76 -9.15
N SER A 38 10.25 0.49 -9.06
CA SER A 38 11.67 0.10 -9.16
C SER A 38 12.28 0.48 -10.51
N ALA A 39 11.52 0.29 -11.60
CA ALA A 39 11.96 0.66 -12.94
C ALA A 39 12.08 2.19 -13.11
N ALA A 40 11.14 2.97 -12.58
CA ALA A 40 11.18 4.44 -12.61
C ALA A 40 12.39 4.98 -11.83
N ILE A 41 12.66 4.43 -10.64
CA ILE A 41 13.84 4.76 -9.83
C ILE A 41 15.13 4.44 -10.58
N ALA A 42 15.24 3.24 -11.17
CA ALA A 42 16.43 2.83 -11.91
C ALA A 42 16.74 3.73 -13.11
N ARG A 43 15.70 4.31 -13.73
CA ARG A 43 15.82 5.25 -14.86
C ARG A 43 16.06 6.70 -14.42
N GLY A 44 15.98 7.00 -13.12
CA GLY A 44 16.05 8.37 -12.61
C GLY A 44 14.83 9.23 -12.96
N ASP A 45 13.72 8.61 -13.36
CA ASP A 45 12.49 9.30 -13.75
C ASP A 45 11.67 9.63 -12.51
N LYS A 46 11.92 10.82 -11.95
CA LYS A 46 11.26 11.29 -10.72
C LYS A 46 9.76 11.53 -10.91
N GLN A 47 9.32 11.91 -12.12
CA GLN A 47 7.91 12.18 -12.36
C GLN A 47 7.14 10.87 -12.35
N ASN A 48 7.64 9.87 -13.09
CA ASN A 48 7.04 8.55 -13.07
C ASN A 48 7.10 7.92 -11.67
N ALA A 49 8.26 7.95 -11.01
CA ALA A 49 8.39 7.38 -9.66
C ALA A 49 7.40 7.98 -8.65
N LYS A 50 7.03 9.26 -8.79
CA LYS A 50 6.02 9.90 -7.94
C LYS A 50 4.63 9.29 -8.12
N GLU A 51 4.26 8.95 -9.36
CA GLU A 51 3.00 8.28 -9.69
C GLU A 51 3.00 6.89 -9.06
N GLU A 52 4.06 6.11 -9.32
CA GLU A 52 4.24 4.75 -8.80
C GLU A 52 4.29 4.68 -7.26
N PHE A 53 4.85 5.69 -6.58
CA PHE A 53 4.78 5.78 -5.12
C PHE A 53 3.34 5.85 -4.61
N GLY A 54 2.48 6.56 -5.35
CA GLY A 54 1.06 6.64 -5.08
C GLY A 54 0.39 5.28 -5.26
N ASP A 55 0.64 4.62 -6.39
CA ASP A 55 0.01 3.34 -6.71
C ASP A 55 0.43 2.24 -5.74
N VAL A 56 1.72 2.12 -5.42
CA VAL A 56 2.21 1.20 -4.38
C VAL A 56 1.51 1.43 -3.04
N LEU A 57 1.32 2.69 -2.63
CA LEU A 57 0.60 3.00 -1.39
C LEU A 57 -0.87 2.61 -1.48
N MET A 58 -1.57 2.94 -2.58
CA MET A 58 -2.99 2.59 -2.74
C MET A 58 -3.20 1.08 -2.68
N TRP A 59 -2.37 0.31 -3.40
CA TRP A 59 -2.45 -1.14 -3.42
C TRP A 59 -2.09 -1.79 -2.09
N LEU A 60 -1.14 -1.24 -1.34
CA LEU A 60 -0.85 -1.69 0.02
C LEU A 60 -2.07 -1.53 0.95
N MET A 61 -2.74 -0.38 0.89
CA MET A 61 -3.94 -0.13 1.68
C MET A 61 -5.12 -1.01 1.23
N THR A 62 -5.22 -1.34 -0.06
CA THR A 62 -6.19 -2.32 -0.57
C THR A 62 -5.95 -3.70 0.04
N LEU A 63 -4.70 -4.17 0.10
CA LEU A 63 -4.37 -5.45 0.75
C LEU A 63 -4.72 -5.43 2.24
N ALA A 64 -4.40 -4.36 2.94
CA ALA A 64 -4.77 -4.19 4.35
C ALA A 64 -6.30 -4.24 4.54
N ASN A 65 -7.06 -3.62 3.64
CA ASN A 65 -8.53 -3.68 3.66
C ASN A 65 -9.07 -5.11 3.48
N ILE A 66 -8.55 -5.87 2.52
CA ILE A 66 -8.95 -7.27 2.28
C ILE A 66 -8.62 -8.17 3.48
N LEU A 67 -7.47 -7.93 4.13
CA LEU A 67 -7.03 -8.69 5.29
C LEU A 67 -7.62 -8.18 6.62
N ASP A 68 -8.43 -7.12 6.58
CA ASP A 68 -9.02 -6.47 7.77
C ASP A 68 -7.97 -6.01 8.80
N ILE A 69 -6.87 -5.44 8.30
CA ILE A 69 -5.77 -4.90 9.11
C ILE A 69 -5.92 -3.38 9.24
N ASP A 70 -5.93 -2.83 10.46
CA ASP A 70 -5.90 -1.38 10.70
C ASP A 70 -4.48 -0.83 10.52
N MET A 71 -4.28 0.00 9.50
CA MET A 71 -2.96 0.55 9.18
C MET A 71 -2.54 1.70 10.11
N GLN A 72 -3.48 2.38 10.77
CA GLN A 72 -3.15 3.37 11.79
C GLN A 72 -2.51 2.67 12.99
N ASP A 73 -3.11 1.59 13.46
CA ASP A 73 -2.56 0.78 14.56
C ASP A 73 -1.18 0.21 14.20
N VAL A 74 -0.99 -0.27 12.97
CA VAL A 74 0.31 -0.77 12.49
C VAL A 74 1.39 0.32 12.55
N VAL A 75 1.07 1.54 12.11
CA VAL A 75 2.03 2.65 12.14
C VAL A 75 2.32 3.11 13.56
N ASP A 76 1.28 3.23 14.39
CA ASP A 76 1.43 3.61 15.79
C ASP A 76 2.33 2.61 16.53
N GLU A 77 2.18 1.30 16.27
CA GLU A 77 3.04 0.27 16.87
C GLU A 77 4.49 0.40 16.41
N HIS A 78 4.75 0.70 15.13
CA HIS A 78 6.11 0.86 14.61
C HIS A 78 6.79 2.12 15.17
N LEU A 79 6.08 3.24 15.25
CA LEU A 79 6.62 4.49 15.76
C LEU A 79 6.90 4.42 17.28
N ASN A 80 6.09 3.68 18.02
CA ASN A 80 6.22 3.55 19.47
C ASN A 80 7.14 2.40 19.91
N ASN A 81 7.60 1.55 18.97
CA ASN A 81 8.50 0.43 19.27
C ASN A 81 9.89 0.61 18.63
N PRO A 82 10.90 1.10 19.38
CA PRO A 82 12.24 1.37 18.85
C PRO A 82 12.99 0.10 18.40
N ARG A 83 12.46 -1.10 18.65
CA ARG A 83 13.03 -2.38 18.18
C ARG A 83 12.41 -2.86 16.86
N LYS A 84 11.34 -2.22 16.36
CA LYS A 84 10.69 -2.52 15.08
C LYS A 84 11.13 -1.56 13.96
N LEU A 85 12.42 -1.21 13.92
CA LEU A 85 12.95 -0.59 12.71
C LEU A 85 12.86 -1.60 11.55
N PRO A 86 12.58 -1.15 10.31
CA PRO A 86 12.59 -2.04 9.15
C PRO A 86 13.88 -2.85 9.16
N SER A 87 13.78 -4.16 9.40
CA SER A 87 14.93 -5.04 9.35
C SER A 87 15.46 -5.01 7.92
N LYS A 88 16.76 -4.71 7.78
CA LYS A 88 17.46 -4.72 6.49
C LYS A 88 17.23 -6.00 5.71
#